data_AF-A0A3P7KMQ8-F1
#
_entry.id   AF-A0A3P7KMQ8-F1
#
_cell.length_a   1.000
_cell.length_b   1.000
_cell.length_c   1.000
_cell.angle_alpha   90.00
_cell.angle_beta   90.00
_cell.angle_gamma   90.00
#
_symmetry.space_group_name_H-M   'P 1'
#
loop_
_entity.id
_entity.type
_entity.pdbx_description
1 polymer ?
#
loop_
_entity_poly.entity_id
_entity_poly.type
_entity_poly.pdbx_seq_one_letter_code
_entity_poly.pdbx_strand_id
1 'polypeptide(L)'
;MLYLCYLVRPETIPLLLISFEMGCITKRVFPTAYLYALLCQTVFFYQGQSSNISSIDIAIGYKGLSSYNEAFVGFQIFANFYAAPIAFTFGYLKMSDGFKSDDWIRLLSATLQLRSVIMFSSLAGMISLSGHLFMFSVLAPKLICELLHMISILSLIACLFVSSFLFQKARFICSLLTGYKIDQKDPS
;
A
#
# COMPACT_ATOMS: atom_id res chain seq x y z
N MET A 1 13.97 -0.95 -3.46
CA MET A 1 14.15 -0.67 -4.90
C MET A 1 14.75 -1.85 -5.65
N LEU A 2 16.01 -2.24 -5.39
CA LEU A 2 16.68 -3.33 -6.12
C LEU A 2 15.89 -4.65 -6.13
N TYR A 3 15.30 -5.03 -5.00
CA TYR A 3 14.46 -6.22 -4.92
C TYR A 3 13.20 -6.15 -5.81
N LEU A 4 12.59 -4.96 -5.94
CA LEU A 4 11.45 -4.78 -6.85
C LEU A 4 11.90 -4.87 -8.31
N CYS A 5 13.08 -4.36 -8.65
CA CYS A 5 13.64 -4.52 -9.99
C CYS A 5 13.90 -6.00 -10.34
N TYR A 6 14.29 -6.81 -9.35
CA TYR A 6 14.45 -8.25 -9.53
C TYR A 6 13.11 -8.96 -9.75
N LEU A 7 12.06 -8.52 -9.05
CA LEU A 7 10.74 -9.15 -9.07
C LEU A 7 9.95 -8.78 -10.33
N VAL A 8 10.05 -7.54 -10.78
CA VAL A 8 9.30 -7.01 -11.92
C VAL A 8 9.87 -7.54 -13.24
N ARG A 9 9.02 -7.66 -14.27
CA ARG A 9 9.47 -8.08 -15.61
C ARG A 9 10.44 -7.05 -16.21
N PRO A 10 11.45 -7.49 -16.98
CA PRO A 10 12.51 -6.59 -17.46
C PRO A 10 11.99 -5.42 -18.29
N GLU A 11 10.88 -5.59 -19.02
CA GLU A 11 10.26 -4.56 -19.86
C GLU A 11 9.65 -3.43 -19.02
N THR A 12 9.27 -3.73 -17.77
CA THR A 12 8.64 -2.78 -16.84
C THR A 12 9.63 -2.10 -15.88
N ILE A 13 10.92 -2.43 -15.94
CA ILE A 13 11.97 -1.78 -15.14
C ILE A 13 12.06 -0.27 -15.39
N PRO A 14 12.06 0.23 -16.65
CA PRO A 14 12.12 1.67 -16.90
C PRO A 14 10.93 2.42 -16.27
N LEU A 15 9.74 1.81 -16.33
CA LEU A 15 8.53 2.38 -15.75
C LEU A 15 8.60 2.44 -14.22
N LEU A 16 9.19 1.44 -13.58
CA LEU A 16 9.41 1.43 -12.14
C LEU A 16 10.30 2.60 -11.70
N LEU A 17 11.33 2.92 -12.48
CA LEU A 17 12.24 4.04 -12.22
C LEU A 17 11.54 5.39 -12.44
N ILE A 18 10.76 5.52 -13.51
CA ILE A 18 9.93 6.71 -13.76
C ILE A 18 8.94 6.93 -12.60
N SER A 19 8.33 5.85 -12.10
CA SER A 19 7.40 5.90 -10.97
C SER A 19 8.07 6.42 -9.70
N PHE A 20 9.30 5.97 -9.44
CA PHE A 20 10.11 6.46 -8.32
C PHE A 20 10.42 7.96 -8.44
N GLU A 21 10.89 8.41 -9.61
CA GLU A 21 11.18 9.83 -9.84
C GLU A 21 9.93 10.70 -9.76
N MET A 22 8.79 10.21 -10.27
CA MET A 22 7.50 10.89 -10.13
C MET A 22 7.12 11.09 -8.65
N GLY A 23 7.43 10.12 -7.79
CA GLY A 23 7.26 10.24 -6.33
C GLY A 23 8.09 11.36 -5.73
N CYS A 24 9.38 11.43 -6.09
CA CYS A 24 10.29 12.50 -5.65
C CYS A 24 9.78 13.89 -6.08
N ILE A 25 9.37 14.03 -7.34
CA ILE A 25 8.86 15.28 -7.89
C ILE A 25 7.56 15.70 -7.20
N THR A 26 6.64 14.75 -6.99
CA THR A 26 5.34 15.03 -6.36
C THR A 26 5.52 15.66 -4.98
N LYS A 27 6.41 15.10 -4.14
CA LYS A 27 6.68 15.67 -2.81
C LYS A 27 7.30 17.07 -2.90
N ARG A 28 8.20 17.29 -3.86
CA ARG A 28 8.93 18.55 -4.01
C ARG A 28 8.07 19.70 -4.52
N VAL A 29 7.15 19.43 -5.45
CA VAL A 29 6.38 20.47 -6.13
C VAL A 29 5.00 20.66 -5.49
N PHE A 30 4.26 19.58 -5.23
CA PHE A 30 2.87 19.63 -4.76
C PHE A 30 2.60 18.57 -3.68
N PRO A 31 2.95 18.82 -2.40
CA PRO A 31 2.83 17.86 -1.31
C PRO A 31 1.39 17.71 -0.79
N THR A 32 0.41 17.53 -1.68
CA THR A 32 -0.99 17.31 -1.31
C THR A 32 -1.33 15.82 -1.29
N ALA A 33 -2.01 15.37 -0.24
CA ALA A 33 -2.37 13.96 -0.07
C ALA A 33 -3.31 13.42 -1.17
N TYR A 34 -4.23 14.25 -1.68
CA TYR A 34 -5.11 13.89 -2.77
C TYR A 34 -4.37 13.69 -4.09
N LEU A 35 -3.39 14.56 -4.40
CA LEU A 35 -2.57 14.42 -5.59
C LEU A 35 -1.69 13.17 -5.49
N TYR A 36 -1.12 12.90 -4.31
CA TYR A 36 -0.42 11.65 -4.03
C TYR A 36 -1.30 10.43 -4.32
N ALA A 37 -2.52 10.40 -3.78
CA ALA A 37 -3.45 9.28 -3.97
C ALA A 37 -3.80 9.09 -5.46
N LEU A 38 -4.08 10.19 -6.17
CA LEU A 38 -4.40 10.17 -7.61
C LEU A 38 -3.23 9.68 -8.45
N LEU A 39 -2.02 10.20 -8.22
CA LEU A 39 -0.84 9.78 -8.96
C LEU A 39 -0.44 8.35 -8.64
N CYS A 40 -0.56 7.92 -7.38
CA CYS A 40 -0.37 6.54 -6.96
C CYS A 40 -1.31 5.58 -7.72
N GLN A 41 -2.59 5.96 -7.86
CA GLN A 41 -3.55 5.22 -8.68
C GLN A 41 -3.16 5.20 -10.16
N THR A 42 -2.66 6.31 -10.69
CA THR A 42 -2.33 6.44 -12.11
C THR A 42 -1.11 5.58 -12.45
N VAL A 43 -0.09 5.61 -11.60
CA VAL A 43 1.11 4.79 -11.69
C VAL A 43 0.81 3.30 -11.62
N PHE A 44 -0.17 2.89 -10.77
CA PHE A 44 -0.67 1.52 -10.75
C PHE A 44 -1.20 1.09 -12.13
N PHE A 45 -2.04 1.90 -12.76
CA PHE A 45 -2.58 1.59 -14.09
C PHE A 45 -1.54 1.62 -15.21
N TYR A 46 -0.56 2.52 -15.15
CA TYR A 46 0.49 2.60 -16.16
C TYR A 46 1.37 1.36 -16.22
N GLN A 47 1.49 0.60 -15.12
CA GLN A 47 2.23 -0.67 -15.11
C GLN A 47 1.50 -1.79 -15.85
N GLY A 48 0.36 -1.50 -16.48
CA GLY A 48 -0.49 -2.50 -17.14
C GLY A 48 -1.29 -3.34 -16.15
N GLN A 49 -1.21 -2.99 -14.87
CA GLN A 49 -2.07 -3.58 -13.85
C GLN A 49 -3.45 -2.94 -13.93
N SER A 50 -4.46 -3.77 -14.14
CA SER A 50 -5.84 -3.36 -13.98
C SER A 50 -6.36 -3.94 -12.67
N SER A 51 -7.39 -3.32 -12.07
CA SER A 51 -8.11 -3.89 -10.91
C SER A 51 -8.91 -5.13 -11.34
N ASN A 52 -8.25 -6.10 -11.98
CA ASN A 52 -8.79 -7.36 -12.45
C ASN A 52 -7.83 -8.48 -12.05
N ILE A 53 -8.41 -9.60 -11.62
CA ILE A 53 -7.70 -10.77 -11.08
C ILE A 53 -6.72 -11.34 -12.11
N SER A 54 -7.04 -11.24 -13.41
CA SER A 54 -6.19 -11.72 -14.50
C SER A 54 -4.83 -11.01 -14.61
N SER A 55 -4.68 -9.83 -14.01
CA SER A 55 -3.44 -9.05 -14.08
C SER A 55 -2.39 -9.54 -13.06
N ILE A 56 -2.80 -10.37 -12.09
CA ILE A 56 -1.94 -10.90 -11.04
C ILE A 56 -1.09 -12.04 -11.61
N ASP A 57 0.22 -11.81 -11.72
CA ASP A 57 1.19 -12.81 -12.16
C ASP A 57 1.63 -13.69 -10.97
N ILE A 58 1.12 -14.92 -10.93
CA ILE A 58 1.44 -15.90 -9.87
C ILE A 58 2.82 -16.52 -10.07
N ALA A 59 3.32 -16.59 -11.33
CA ALA A 59 4.59 -17.24 -11.64
C ALA A 59 5.77 -16.53 -10.96
N ILE A 60 5.65 -15.21 -10.78
CA ILE A 60 6.66 -14.42 -10.09
C ILE A 60 6.85 -14.81 -8.62
N GLY A 61 5.82 -15.39 -7.99
CA GLY A 61 5.85 -15.82 -6.61
C GLY A 61 6.77 -17.01 -6.35
N TYR A 62 7.19 -17.72 -7.39
CA TYR A 62 8.07 -18.88 -7.30
C TYR A 62 9.52 -18.55 -7.67
N LYS A 63 9.83 -17.26 -7.87
CA LYS A 63 11.14 -16.83 -8.39
C LYS A 63 12.22 -16.94 -7.31
N GLY A 64 13.21 -17.80 -7.55
CA GLY A 64 14.36 -17.99 -6.65
C GLY A 64 14.09 -18.83 -5.41
N LEU A 65 13.00 -19.60 -5.37
CA LEU A 65 12.67 -20.51 -4.28
C LEU A 65 13.26 -21.91 -4.53
N SER A 66 14.02 -22.44 -3.57
CA SER A 66 14.49 -23.83 -3.57
C SER A 66 13.50 -24.81 -2.92
N SER A 67 12.68 -24.31 -2.00
CA SER A 67 11.63 -25.06 -1.29
C SER A 67 10.37 -24.22 -1.19
N TYR A 68 9.19 -24.84 -1.31
CA TYR A 68 7.92 -24.13 -1.26
C TYR A 68 7.69 -23.49 0.11
N ASN A 69 7.41 -22.18 0.11
CA ASN A 69 6.99 -21.42 1.29
C ASN A 69 5.85 -20.48 0.89
N GLU A 70 4.65 -20.81 1.34
CA GLU A 70 3.39 -20.12 1.02
C GLU A 70 3.45 -18.62 1.32
N ALA A 71 3.97 -18.25 2.49
CA ALA A 71 4.02 -16.86 2.93
C ALA A 71 4.95 -16.03 2.04
N PHE A 72 6.09 -16.61 1.64
CA PHE A 72 7.05 -15.92 0.78
C PHE A 72 6.54 -15.76 -0.65
N VAL A 73 5.89 -16.81 -1.19
CA VAL A 73 5.23 -16.76 -2.50
C VAL A 73 4.18 -15.65 -2.53
N GLY A 74 3.32 -15.58 -1.50
CA GLY A 74 2.31 -14.54 -1.39
C GLY A 74 2.90 -13.13 -1.32
N PHE A 75 3.96 -12.94 -0.53
CA PHE A 75 4.67 -11.67 -0.45
C PHE A 75 5.25 -11.23 -1.80
N GLN A 76 5.87 -12.15 -2.55
CA GLN A 76 6.41 -11.87 -3.88
C GLN A 76 5.30 -11.46 -4.87
N ILE A 77 4.18 -12.18 -4.89
CA ILE A 77 3.05 -11.82 -5.77
C ILE A 77 2.52 -10.42 -5.41
N PHE A 78 2.35 -10.14 -4.12
CA PHE A 78 1.88 -8.83 -3.65
C PHE A 78 2.86 -7.70 -3.98
N ALA A 79 4.16 -7.91 -3.73
CA ALA A 79 5.20 -6.91 -4.00
C ALA A 79 5.34 -6.62 -5.50
N ASN A 80 5.13 -7.62 -6.36
CA ASN A 80 5.13 -7.43 -7.81
C ASN A 80 3.87 -6.67 -8.27
N PHE A 81 2.71 -7.02 -7.73
CA PHE A 81 1.44 -6.42 -8.10
C PHE A 81 1.36 -4.93 -7.74
N TYR A 82 1.94 -4.52 -6.60
CA TYR A 82 2.02 -3.12 -6.19
C TYR A 82 3.39 -2.48 -6.45
N ALA A 83 4.21 -3.04 -7.34
CA ALA A 83 5.59 -2.60 -7.51
C ALA A 83 5.72 -1.11 -7.83
N ALA A 84 4.94 -0.58 -8.78
CA ALA A 84 4.99 0.83 -9.16
C ALA A 84 4.43 1.78 -8.07
N PRO A 85 3.27 1.53 -7.44
CA PRO A 85 2.83 2.29 -6.26
C PRO A 85 3.85 2.29 -5.12
N ILE A 86 4.48 1.14 -4.84
CA ILE A 86 5.53 1.02 -3.83
C ILE A 86 6.74 1.88 -4.22
N ALA A 87 7.17 1.84 -5.49
CA ALA A 87 8.26 2.67 -5.97
C ALA A 87 7.97 4.17 -5.89
N PHE A 88 6.77 4.58 -6.29
CA PHE A 88 6.30 5.95 -6.14
C PHE A 88 6.31 6.40 -4.67
N THR A 89 5.80 5.55 -3.77
CA THR A 89 5.81 5.81 -2.32
C THR A 89 7.24 5.99 -1.82
N PHE A 90 8.17 5.10 -2.19
CA PHE A 90 9.56 5.23 -1.77
C PHE A 90 10.23 6.52 -2.26
N GLY A 91 9.94 6.96 -3.49
CA GLY A 91 10.41 8.25 -4.00
C GLY A 91 9.83 9.42 -3.22
N TYR A 92 8.53 9.38 -2.93
CA TYR A 92 7.83 10.39 -2.14
C TYR A 92 8.41 10.52 -0.72
N LEU A 93 8.70 9.40 -0.08
CA LEU A 93 9.26 9.36 1.28
C LEU A 93 10.71 9.80 1.34
N LYS A 94 11.52 9.48 0.31
CA LYS A 94 12.93 9.90 0.24
C LYS A 94 13.08 11.42 0.33
N MET A 95 12.12 12.16 -0.21
CA MET A 95 12.09 13.63 -0.20
C MET A 95 11.36 14.21 1.02
N SER A 96 10.89 13.37 1.96
CA SER A 96 10.20 13.84 3.16
C SER A 96 11.20 14.08 4.29
N ASP A 97 11.30 15.33 4.78
CA ASP A 97 12.21 15.75 5.85
C ASP A 97 11.77 15.28 7.27
N GLY A 98 11.46 14.00 7.41
CA GLY A 98 11.02 13.37 8.66
C GLY A 98 9.60 12.83 8.59
N PHE A 99 9.39 11.65 9.18
CA PHE A 99 8.11 10.97 9.22
C PHE A 99 7.23 11.56 10.32
N LYS A 100 6.33 12.48 9.96
CA LYS A 100 5.25 12.91 10.87
C LYS A 100 4.09 11.93 10.76
N SER A 101 3.59 11.43 11.90
CA SER A 101 2.47 10.50 11.94
C SER A 101 1.21 11.06 11.27
N ASP A 102 1.00 12.37 11.36
CA ASP A 102 -0.15 13.05 10.75
C ASP A 102 -0.13 13.00 9.22
N ASP A 103 1.04 13.03 8.60
CA ASP A 103 1.18 12.98 7.15
C ASP A 103 0.73 11.61 6.62
N TRP A 104 1.13 10.52 7.28
CA TRP A 104 0.71 9.17 6.91
C TRP A 104 -0.80 8.99 6.99
N ILE A 105 -1.42 9.48 8.06
CA ILE A 105 -2.88 9.41 8.23
C ILE A 105 -3.58 10.17 7.10
N ARG A 106 -3.05 11.33 6.69
CA ARG A 106 -3.59 12.12 5.56
C ARG A 106 -3.42 11.41 4.21
N LEU A 107 -2.26 10.81 3.94
CA LEU A 107 -2.04 10.05 2.70
C LEU A 107 -2.96 8.84 2.62
N LEU A 108 -3.11 8.14 3.74
CA LEU A 108 -3.91 6.93 3.85
C LEU A 108 -5.41 7.24 3.75
N SER A 109 -5.87 8.32 4.41
CA SER A 109 -7.25 8.79 4.30
C SER A 109 -7.59 9.28 2.89
N ALA A 110 -6.69 10.01 2.23
CA ALA A 110 -6.88 10.44 0.84
C ALA A 110 -6.94 9.26 -0.14
N THR A 111 -6.09 8.24 0.07
CA THR A 111 -6.12 7.01 -0.73
C THR A 111 -7.42 6.24 -0.52
N LEU A 112 -7.88 6.13 0.73
CA LEU A 112 -9.15 5.48 1.07
C LEU A 112 -10.36 6.23 0.48
N GLN A 113 -10.36 7.56 0.53
CA GLN A 113 -11.40 8.38 -0.08
C GLN A 113 -11.45 8.18 -1.60
N LEU A 114 -10.31 8.24 -2.29
CA LEU A 114 -10.24 7.99 -3.73
C LEU A 114 -10.80 6.61 -4.09
N ARG A 115 -10.42 5.57 -3.34
CA ARG A 115 -10.90 4.20 -3.55
C ARG A 115 -12.39 4.05 -3.26
N SER A 116 -12.92 4.71 -2.23
CA SER A 116 -14.36 4.73 -1.95
C SER A 116 -15.17 5.37 -3.08
N VAL A 117 -14.66 6.45 -3.69
CA VAL A 117 -15.30 7.10 -4.85
C VAL A 117 -15.30 6.17 -6.07
N ILE A 118 -14.18 5.50 -6.35
CA ILE A 118 -14.08 4.53 -7.44
C ILE A 118 -15.06 3.36 -7.21
N MET A 119 -15.10 2.82 -5.99
CA MET A 119 -16.01 1.73 -5.63
C MET A 119 -17.47 2.15 -5.78
N PHE A 120 -17.85 3.33 -5.28
CA PHE A 120 -19.19 3.88 -5.46
C PHE A 120 -19.56 4.05 -6.94
N SER A 121 -18.64 4.57 -7.76
CA SER A 121 -18.86 4.70 -9.20
C SER A 121 -19.06 3.34 -9.89
N SER A 122 -18.35 2.30 -9.45
CA SER A 122 -18.50 0.95 -9.99
C SER A 122 -19.83 0.31 -9.59
N LEU A 123 -20.29 0.52 -8.35
CA LEU A 123 -21.60 0.09 -7.88
C LEU A 123 -22.75 0.81 -8.61
N ALA A 124 -22.63 2.13 -8.79
CA ALA A 124 -23.59 2.91 -9.55
C ALA A 124 -23.67 2.38 -11.00
N GLY A 125 -22.53 2.12 -11.63
CA GLY A 125 -22.47 1.49 -12.96
C GLY A 125 -23.12 0.10 -12.98
N MET A 126 -22.92 -0.71 -11.95
CA MET A 126 -23.58 -2.02 -11.82
C MET A 126 -25.10 -1.87 -11.75
N ILE A 127 -25.62 -0.95 -10.95
CA ILE A 127 -27.07 -0.72 -10.83
C ILE A 127 -27.65 -0.23 -12.16
N SER A 128 -27.01 0.77 -12.78
CA SER A 128 -27.49 1.37 -14.03
C SER A 128 -27.43 0.43 -15.23
N LEU A 129 -26.45 -0.48 -15.30
CA LEU A 129 -26.28 -1.43 -16.41
C LEU A 129 -26.73 -2.86 -16.08
N SER A 130 -27.54 -3.04 -15.02
CA SER A 130 -27.96 -4.35 -14.50
C SER A 130 -28.66 -5.27 -15.52
N GLY A 131 -29.25 -4.71 -16.58
CA GLY A 131 -29.88 -5.47 -17.67
C GLY A 131 -28.92 -6.00 -18.75
N HIS A 132 -27.63 -5.65 -18.70
CA HIS A 132 -26.67 -6.00 -19.76
C HIS A 132 -25.70 -7.09 -19.28
N LEU A 133 -25.54 -8.19 -20.03
CA LEU A 133 -24.65 -9.32 -19.66
C LEU A 133 -23.20 -8.89 -19.35
N PHE A 134 -22.75 -7.78 -19.95
CA PHE A 134 -21.41 -7.22 -19.77
C PHE A 134 -21.15 -6.66 -18.36
N MET A 135 -22.22 -6.42 -17.58
CA MET A 135 -22.13 -6.00 -16.19
C MET A 135 -21.43 -7.07 -15.33
N PHE A 136 -21.82 -8.33 -15.50
CA PHE A 136 -21.26 -9.44 -14.71
C PHE A 136 -19.86 -9.85 -15.14
N SER A 137 -19.46 -9.62 -16.40
CA SER A 137 -18.12 -9.98 -16.88
C SER A 137 -17.07 -8.90 -16.68
N VAL A 138 -17.43 -7.61 -16.67
CA VAL A 138 -16.47 -6.49 -16.59
C VAL A 138 -16.57 -5.70 -15.29
N LEU A 139 -17.77 -5.40 -14.82
CA LEU A 139 -17.94 -4.59 -13.61
C LEU A 139 -17.84 -5.41 -12.32
N ALA A 140 -18.35 -6.65 -12.31
CA ALA A 140 -18.30 -7.49 -11.10
C ALA A 140 -16.85 -7.88 -10.68
N PRO A 141 -15.94 -8.33 -11.58
CA PRO A 141 -14.55 -8.58 -11.21
C PRO A 141 -13.84 -7.31 -10.71
N LYS A 142 -14.14 -6.17 -11.34
CA LYS A 142 -13.59 -4.87 -10.93
C LYS A 142 -14.04 -4.47 -9.52
N LEU A 143 -15.32 -4.66 -9.20
CA LEU A 143 -15.85 -4.39 -7.86
C LEU A 143 -15.15 -5.24 -6.79
N ILE A 144 -14.96 -6.54 -7.06
CA ILE A 144 -14.28 -7.45 -6.13
C ILE A 144 -12.83 -7.00 -5.88
N CYS A 145 -12.10 -6.60 -6.93
CA CYS A 145 -10.75 -6.08 -6.77
C CYS A 145 -10.70 -4.77 -5.97
N GLU A 146 -11.62 -3.83 -6.22
CA GLU A 146 -11.69 -2.59 -5.43
C GLU A 146 -12.06 -2.85 -3.97
N LEU A 147 -12.93 -3.82 -3.70
CA LEU A 147 -13.23 -4.29 -2.33
C LEU A 147 -11.99 -4.87 -1.65
N LEU A 148 -11.22 -5.70 -2.36
CA LEU A 148 -9.96 -6.25 -1.83
C LEU A 148 -8.93 -5.15 -1.52
N HIS A 149 -8.82 -4.13 -2.38
CA HIS A 149 -7.97 -2.96 -2.10
C HIS A 149 -8.41 -2.24 -0.84
N MET A 150 -9.71 -1.98 -0.67
CA MET A 150 -10.25 -1.33 0.52
C MET A 150 -9.99 -2.14 1.80
N ILE A 151 -10.23 -3.45 1.76
CA ILE A 151 -9.97 -4.35 2.88
C ILE A 151 -8.48 -4.36 3.22
N SER A 152 -7.60 -4.40 2.21
CA SER A 152 -6.15 -4.39 2.42
C SER A 152 -5.64 -3.08 3.04
N ILE A 153 -6.21 -1.94 2.64
CA ILE A 153 -5.86 -0.63 3.23
C ILE A 153 -6.37 -0.56 4.66
N LEU A 154 -7.60 -1.02 4.92
CA LEU A 154 -8.18 -1.02 6.25
C LEU A 154 -7.42 -1.95 7.22
N SER A 155 -7.01 -3.14 6.75
CA SER A 155 -6.21 -4.06 7.53
C SER A 155 -4.83 -3.49 7.86
N LEU A 156 -4.20 -2.75 6.94
CA LEU A 156 -2.97 -2.01 7.20
C LEU A 156 -3.17 -0.90 8.24
N ILE A 157 -4.24 -0.10 8.16
CA ILE A 157 -4.57 0.91 9.17
C ILE A 157 -4.72 0.25 10.55
N ALA A 158 -5.50 -0.83 10.62
CA ALA A 158 -5.73 -1.56 11.87
C ALA A 158 -4.42 -2.13 12.44
N CYS A 159 -3.57 -2.69 11.59
CA CYS A 159 -2.26 -3.21 11.98
C CYS A 159 -1.35 -2.10 12.56
N LEU A 160 -1.27 -0.95 11.88
CA LEU A 160 -0.50 0.21 12.36
C LEU A 160 -1.05 0.73 13.69
N PHE A 161 -2.37 0.81 13.82
CA PHE A 161 -3.02 1.21 15.07
C PHE A 161 -2.68 0.26 16.22
N VAL A 162 -2.81 -1.06 16.02
CA VAL A 162 -2.45 -2.07 17.04
C VAL A 162 -0.96 -1.97 17.39
N SER A 163 -0.08 -1.81 16.40
CA SER A 163 1.37 -1.70 16.65
C SER A 163 1.72 -0.47 17.49
N SER A 164 1.10 0.69 17.21
CA SER A 164 1.30 1.91 18.00
C SER A 164 0.77 1.77 19.42
N PHE A 165 -0.36 1.09 19.62
CA PHE A 165 -0.93 0.81 20.93
C PHE A 165 -0.03 -0.13 21.76
N LEU A 166 0.48 -1.20 21.14
CA LEU A 166 1.44 -2.11 21.78
C LEU A 166 2.73 -1.38 22.16
N PHE A 167 3.22 -0.49 21.28
CA PHE A 167 4.42 0.30 21.55
C PHE A 167 4.24 1.30 22.69
N GLN A 168 3.07 1.95 22.78
CA GLN A 168 2.73 2.83 23.91
C GLN A 168 2.67 2.05 25.22
N LYS A 169 2.03 0.88 25.24
CA LYS A 169 2.01 0.00 26.42
C LYS A 169 3.41 -0.44 26.82
N ALA A 170 4.25 -0.85 25.87
CA ALA A 170 5.64 -1.24 26.13
C ALA A 170 6.46 -0.09 26.72
N ARG A 171 6.32 1.14 26.20
CA ARG A 171 6.95 2.33 26.76
C ARG A 171 6.48 2.63 28.18
N PHE A 172 5.18 2.52 28.45
CA PHE A 172 4.61 2.74 29.78
C PHE A 172 5.15 1.73 30.82
N ILE A 173 5.20 0.45 30.46
CA ILE A 173 5.77 -0.61 31.32
C ILE A 173 7.26 -0.36 31.57
N CYS A 174 8.03 0.00 30.53
CA CYS A 174 9.45 0.31 30.67
C CYS A 174 9.70 1.52 31.59
N SER A 175 8.85 2.55 31.51
CA SER A 175 8.89 3.71 32.41
C SER A 175 8.61 3.34 33.86
N LEU A 176 7.63 2.45 34.12
CA LEU A 176 7.33 1.98 35.48
C LEU A 176 8.47 1.15 36.08
N LEU A 177 9.08 0.26 35.29
CA LEU A 177 10.23 -0.54 35.73
C LEU A 177 11.47 0.31 36.01
N THR A 178 11.66 1.39 35.25
CA THR A 178 12.79 2.33 35.45
C THR A 178 12.56 3.23 36.67
N GLY A 179 11.32 3.69 36.89
CA GLY A 179 10.94 4.44 38.09
C GLY A 179 11.09 3.64 39.38
N TYR A 180 10.67 2.38 39.38
CA TYR A 180 10.81 1.48 40.53
C TYR A 180 12.28 1.20 40.91
N LYS A 181 13.19 1.22 39.92
CA LYS A 181 14.62 0.95 40.14
C LYS A 181 15.38 2.13 40.74
N ILE A 182 14.83 3.35 40.70
CA ILE A 182 15.44 4.55 41.30
C ILE A 182 15.09 4.64 42.79
N ASP A 183 13.84 4.33 43.17
CA ASP A 183 13.40 4.37 44.58
C ASP A 183 14.04 3.30 45.47
N GLN A 184 14.55 2.21 44.90
CA GLN A 184 15.15 1.11 45.67
C GLN A 184 16.66 1.29 45.94
N LYS A 185 17.29 2.35 45.44
CA LYS A 185 18.75 2.56 45.53
C LYS A 185 19.18 3.49 46.69
N ASP A 186 18.25 4.08 47.43
CA ASP A 186 18.55 4.83 48.67
C ASP A 186 17.92 4.14 49.90
N PRO A 187 18.65 3.23 50.55
CA PRO A 187 18.60 3.09 52.00
C PRO A 187 19.94 3.55 52.56
N SER A 188 19.94 4.78 53.08
CA SER A 188 20.93 5.27 54.05
C SER A 188 20.90 4.44 55.33
#